data_AF-A0A8B3CDR7-F1
#
_entry.id   AF-A0A8B3CDR7-F1
#
_cell.length_a   1.000
_cell.length_b   1.000
_cell.length_c   1.000
_cell.angle_alpha   90.00
_cell.angle_beta   90.00
_cell.angle_gamma   90.00
#
_symmetry.space_group_name_H-M   'P 1'
#
loop_
_entity.id
_entity.type
_entity.pdbx_description
1 polymer ?
#
loop_
_entity_poly.entity_id
_entity_poly.type
_entity_poly.pdbx_seq_one_letter_code
_entity_poly.pdbx_strand_id
1 'polypeptide(L)'
;MISESVKIPLLLFLSILLSGLRAVYADTPLTAKVDKRVESLVRVSVIRYLLNHGDTTAATRQVKQDIAQGFLWMSKLSRLLTTYEKQRNAYPTMESFMPRIVEFFNNTADQIDRWPRFVSIEEFENGDNQVDPDLKTLTIRFDRPMSGGYGFGYGPLGQEHFPLKKVNGYPNDRTITIDTALKPNFEYQINLLSIGFFSTEGWPIKNTLIRFKTGSGK
;
A
#
# COMPACT_ATOMS: atom_id res chain seq x y z
N MET A 1 -13.78 12.20 -34.89
CA MET A 1 -12.39 12.59 -34.59
C MET A 1 -12.41 13.53 -33.40
N ILE A 2 -12.06 13.06 -32.21
CA ILE A 2 -11.89 13.93 -31.04
C ILE A 2 -10.41 14.32 -31.02
N SER A 3 -10.14 15.62 -31.12
CA SER A 3 -8.82 16.21 -31.29
C SER A 3 -7.83 15.79 -30.20
N GLU A 4 -6.62 15.42 -30.60
CA GLU A 4 -5.47 15.13 -29.71
C GLU A 4 -5.03 16.34 -28.85
N SER A 5 -5.48 17.55 -29.19
CA SER A 5 -5.06 18.80 -28.55
C SER A 5 -5.63 19.06 -27.14
N VAL A 6 -6.51 18.19 -26.61
CA VAL A 6 -7.15 18.38 -25.28
C VAL A 6 -6.50 17.53 -24.17
N LYS A 7 -5.62 16.57 -24.51
CA LYS A 7 -5.12 15.57 -23.53
C LYS A 7 -3.88 15.99 -22.74
N ILE A 8 -3.06 16.89 -23.27
CA ILE A 8 -1.78 17.32 -22.66
C ILE A 8 -1.91 18.56 -21.74
N PRO A 9 -2.81 19.54 -21.98
CA PRO A 9 -2.86 20.74 -21.14
C PRO A 9 -3.39 20.49 -19.73
N LEU A 10 -4.23 19.47 -19.52
CA LEU A 10 -4.90 19.24 -18.23
C LEU A 10 -3.94 18.76 -17.14
N LEU A 11 -2.91 17.97 -17.49
CA LEU A 11 -1.92 17.46 -16.53
C LEU A 11 -0.96 18.55 -16.05
N LEU A 12 -0.56 19.46 -16.94
CA LEU A 12 0.24 20.64 -16.61
C LEU A 12 -0.59 21.70 -15.87
N PHE A 13 -1.87 21.89 -16.23
CA PHE A 13 -2.75 22.79 -15.48
C PHE A 13 -3.03 22.29 -14.06
N LEU A 14 -3.27 20.98 -13.88
CA LEU A 14 -3.53 20.42 -12.55
C LEU A 14 -2.27 20.46 -11.68
N SER A 15 -1.08 20.18 -12.22
CA SER A 15 0.16 20.28 -11.45
C SER A 15 0.47 21.72 -11.03
N ILE A 16 0.24 22.71 -11.89
CA ILE A 16 0.46 24.13 -11.59
C ILE A 16 -0.57 24.67 -10.58
N LEU A 17 -1.86 24.36 -10.74
CA LEU A 17 -2.90 24.79 -9.78
C LEU A 17 -2.71 24.19 -8.39
N LEU A 18 -2.27 22.94 -8.30
CA LEU A 18 -2.05 22.26 -7.01
C LEU A 18 -0.74 22.66 -6.32
N SER A 19 0.30 23.02 -7.09
CA SER A 19 1.53 23.60 -6.55
C SER A 19 1.26 24.93 -5.85
N GLY A 20 0.38 25.76 -6.42
CA GLY A 20 -0.08 27.00 -5.81
C GLY A 20 -0.87 26.78 -4.52
N LEU A 21 -1.70 25.74 -4.45
CA LEU A 21 -2.48 25.40 -3.25
C LEU A 21 -1.59 24.91 -2.10
N ARG A 22 -0.49 24.20 -2.38
CA ARG A 22 0.50 23.78 -1.38
C ARG A 22 1.23 24.95 -0.72
N ALA A 23 1.52 26.01 -1.47
CA ALA A 23 2.23 27.18 -0.94
C ALA A 23 1.38 28.02 0.04
N VAL A 24 0.05 27.92 -0.04
CA VAL A 24 -0.88 28.75 0.74
C VAL A 24 -1.29 28.12 2.08
N TYR A 25 -1.14 26.80 2.26
CA TYR A 25 -1.74 26.06 3.39
C TYR A 25 -0.77 25.12 4.13
N ALA A 26 0.52 25.43 4.21
CA ALA A 26 1.53 24.48 4.70
C ALA A 26 1.40 24.05 6.18
N ASP A 27 0.72 24.82 7.06
CA ASP A 27 0.94 24.68 8.52
C ASP A 27 -0.32 24.42 9.39
N THR A 28 -1.30 23.60 8.97
CA THR A 28 -2.37 23.14 9.91
C THR A 28 -2.68 21.64 9.84
N PRO A 29 -3.06 20.95 10.94
CA PRO A 29 -3.33 19.50 10.92
C PRO A 29 -4.44 19.04 9.96
N LEU A 30 -5.33 19.96 9.56
CA LEU A 30 -6.37 19.73 8.55
C LEU A 30 -5.76 19.58 7.14
N THR A 31 -4.56 20.11 6.91
CA THR A 31 -3.92 20.16 5.58
C THR A 31 -3.30 18.83 5.21
N ALA A 32 -2.80 18.02 6.15
CA ALA A 32 -2.26 16.70 5.82
C ALA A 32 -3.31 15.75 5.19
N LYS A 33 -4.58 15.83 5.62
CA LYS A 33 -5.68 15.05 5.02
C LYS A 33 -6.11 15.60 3.66
N VAL A 34 -6.15 16.93 3.51
CA VAL A 34 -6.51 17.59 2.23
C VAL A 34 -5.39 17.41 1.20
N ASP A 35 -4.14 17.55 1.59
CA ASP A 35 -2.93 17.38 0.77
C ASP A 35 -2.86 15.96 0.20
N LYS A 36 -3.10 14.92 1.01
CA LYS A 36 -3.15 13.55 0.48
C LYS A 36 -4.25 13.33 -0.55
N ARG A 37 -5.43 13.93 -0.41
CA ARG A 37 -6.53 13.79 -1.40
C ARG A 37 -6.17 14.45 -2.71
N VAL A 38 -5.66 15.67 -2.62
CA VAL A 38 -5.22 16.50 -3.75
C VAL A 38 -4.05 15.84 -4.49
N GLU A 39 -3.04 15.40 -3.75
CA GLU A 39 -1.89 14.66 -4.28
C GLU A 39 -2.28 13.31 -4.89
N SER A 40 -3.27 12.62 -4.32
CA SER A 40 -3.80 11.38 -4.90
C SER A 40 -4.36 11.61 -6.30
N LEU A 41 -4.98 12.77 -6.57
CA LEU A 41 -5.50 13.09 -7.90
C LEU A 41 -4.36 13.27 -8.92
N VAL A 42 -3.25 13.91 -8.53
CA VAL A 42 -2.07 14.03 -9.39
C VAL A 42 -1.48 12.65 -9.68
N ARG A 43 -1.24 11.87 -8.63
CA ARG A 43 -0.63 10.53 -8.74
C ARG A 43 -1.48 9.58 -9.58
N VAL A 44 -2.80 9.61 -9.40
CA VAL A 44 -3.69 8.74 -10.19
C VAL A 44 -3.75 9.19 -11.65
N SER A 45 -3.68 10.49 -11.94
CA SER A 45 -3.61 10.99 -13.32
C SER A 45 -2.34 10.49 -14.03
N VAL A 46 -1.20 10.40 -13.33
CA VAL A 46 0.02 9.76 -13.87
C VAL A 46 -0.22 8.28 -14.18
N ILE A 47 -0.86 7.54 -13.26
CA ILE A 47 -1.22 6.13 -13.49
C ILE A 47 -2.12 5.99 -14.72
N ARG A 48 -3.15 6.83 -14.85
CA ARG A 48 -4.06 6.82 -16.03
C ARG A 48 -3.32 7.16 -17.32
N TYR A 49 -2.43 8.14 -17.28
CA TYR A 49 -1.59 8.50 -18.42
C TYR A 49 -0.77 7.31 -18.90
N LEU A 50 -0.02 6.65 -18.01
CA LEU A 50 0.82 5.50 -18.36
C LEU A 50 0.00 4.36 -18.98
N LEU A 51 -1.16 4.04 -18.39
CA LEU A 51 -2.06 3.02 -18.91
C LEU A 51 -2.60 3.36 -20.31
N ASN A 52 -2.96 4.63 -20.56
CA ASN A 52 -3.46 5.08 -21.85
C ASN A 52 -2.37 5.09 -22.95
N HIS A 53 -1.10 5.03 -22.56
CA HIS A 53 0.05 4.92 -23.49
C HIS A 53 0.62 3.49 -23.55
N GLY A 54 -0.09 2.51 -22.98
CA GLY A 54 0.30 1.09 -23.05
C GLY A 54 1.41 0.66 -22.08
N ASP A 55 1.95 1.56 -21.25
CA ASP A 55 3.00 1.23 -20.27
C ASP A 55 2.41 0.72 -18.95
N THR A 56 1.86 -0.48 -19.02
CA THR A 56 1.24 -1.16 -17.86
C THR A 56 2.25 -1.49 -16.76
N THR A 57 3.52 -1.71 -17.12
CA THR A 57 4.61 -1.98 -16.18
C THR A 57 4.93 -0.73 -15.36
N ALA A 58 5.12 0.43 -16.00
CA ALA A 58 5.36 1.67 -15.27
C ALA A 58 4.15 2.07 -14.44
N ALA A 59 2.92 1.89 -14.94
CA ALA A 59 1.71 2.15 -14.17
C ALA A 59 1.65 1.28 -12.89
N THR A 60 1.98 0.00 -13.01
CA THR A 60 2.03 -0.93 -11.87
C THR A 60 3.10 -0.53 -10.86
N ARG A 61 4.28 -0.11 -11.34
CA ARG A 61 5.36 0.40 -10.49
C ARG A 61 4.96 1.68 -9.76
N GLN A 62 4.29 2.62 -10.44
CA GLN A 62 3.80 3.86 -9.83
C GLN A 62 2.81 3.56 -8.69
N VAL A 63 1.83 2.67 -8.93
CA VAL A 63 0.89 2.23 -7.89
C VAL A 63 1.61 1.67 -6.67
N LYS A 64 2.61 0.79 -6.86
CA LYS A 64 3.38 0.23 -5.76
C LYS A 64 4.16 1.30 -5.00
N GLN A 65 4.79 2.26 -5.70
CA GLN A 65 5.50 3.38 -5.07
C GLN A 65 4.56 4.27 -4.26
N ASP A 66 3.39 4.59 -4.79
CA ASP A 66 2.40 5.39 -4.07
C ASP A 66 1.91 4.67 -2.80
N ILE A 67 1.63 3.36 -2.89
CA ILE A 67 1.27 2.52 -1.74
C ILE A 67 2.38 2.53 -0.69
N ALA A 68 3.65 2.37 -1.10
CA ALA A 68 4.79 2.43 -0.20
C ALA A 68 4.94 3.80 0.50
N GLN A 69 4.52 4.88 -0.16
CA GLN A 69 4.47 6.25 0.40
C GLN A 69 3.20 6.51 1.24
N GLY A 70 2.36 5.49 1.45
CA GLY A 70 1.18 5.57 2.29
C GLY A 70 -0.08 6.06 1.58
N PHE A 71 -0.13 6.01 0.25
CA PHE A 71 -1.34 6.19 -0.56
C PHE A 71 -1.97 4.81 -0.86
N LEU A 72 -2.54 4.20 0.18
CA LEU A 72 -2.97 2.79 0.14
C LEU A 72 -4.19 2.52 -0.78
N TRP A 73 -4.85 3.57 -1.27
CA TRP A 73 -6.09 3.50 -2.07
C TRP A 73 -5.88 3.67 -3.59
N MET A 74 -4.64 3.87 -4.05
CA MET A 74 -4.37 4.28 -5.45
C MET A 74 -4.88 3.29 -6.50
N SER A 75 -4.80 1.99 -6.25
CA SER A 75 -5.34 0.96 -7.16
C SER A 75 -6.85 1.13 -7.41
N LYS A 76 -7.61 1.45 -6.35
CA LYS A 76 -9.07 1.61 -6.42
C LYS A 76 -9.44 2.99 -6.98
N LEU A 77 -8.69 4.03 -6.62
CA LEU A 77 -8.87 5.36 -7.21
C LEU A 77 -8.62 5.34 -8.73
N SER A 78 -7.56 4.67 -9.19
CA SER A 78 -7.30 4.49 -10.63
C SER A 78 -8.45 3.78 -11.34
N ARG A 79 -9.04 2.77 -10.70
CA ARG A 79 -10.22 2.07 -11.22
C ARG A 79 -11.44 2.99 -11.29
N LEU A 80 -11.68 3.82 -10.28
CA LEU A 80 -12.78 4.81 -10.31
C LEU A 80 -12.65 5.75 -11.51
N LEU A 81 -11.43 6.22 -11.81
CA LEU A 81 -11.18 7.10 -12.96
C LEU A 81 -11.43 6.42 -14.31
N THR A 82 -11.38 5.09 -14.40
CA THR A 82 -11.82 4.39 -15.63
C THR A 82 -13.29 4.66 -15.95
N THR A 83 -14.13 4.91 -14.93
CA THR A 83 -15.53 5.25 -15.18
C THR A 83 -15.66 6.64 -15.76
N TYR A 84 -14.90 7.62 -15.26
CA TYR A 84 -14.85 8.95 -15.84
C TYR A 84 -14.45 8.89 -17.32
N GLU A 85 -13.39 8.15 -17.63
CA GLU A 85 -12.89 7.98 -19.00
C GLU A 85 -13.91 7.31 -19.94
N LYS A 86 -14.67 6.32 -19.45
CA LYS A 86 -15.66 5.58 -20.25
C LYS A 86 -17.00 6.29 -20.38
N GLN A 87 -17.38 7.12 -19.41
CA GLN A 87 -18.70 7.77 -19.33
C GLN A 87 -18.61 9.29 -19.55
N ARG A 88 -17.81 9.74 -20.51
CA ARG A 88 -17.61 11.17 -20.80
C ARG A 88 -18.87 11.92 -21.21
N ASN A 89 -19.89 11.24 -21.70
CA ASN A 89 -21.20 11.85 -21.99
C ASN A 89 -21.94 12.24 -20.69
N ALA A 90 -21.85 11.41 -19.65
CA ALA A 90 -22.44 11.68 -18.34
C ALA A 90 -21.57 12.61 -17.49
N TYR A 91 -20.25 12.56 -17.71
CA TYR A 91 -19.26 13.38 -17.00
C TYR A 91 -18.38 14.15 -17.99
N PRO A 92 -18.91 15.24 -18.59
CA PRO A 92 -18.18 15.99 -19.62
C PRO A 92 -16.90 16.64 -19.08
N THR A 93 -16.91 17.06 -17.81
CA THR A 93 -15.80 17.72 -17.12
C THR A 93 -15.37 16.94 -15.87
N MET A 94 -14.13 17.14 -15.42
CA MET A 94 -13.68 16.59 -14.13
C MET A 94 -14.56 17.08 -12.98
N GLU A 95 -14.98 18.35 -13.02
CA GLU A 95 -15.89 18.94 -12.03
C GLU A 95 -17.18 18.15 -11.88
N SER A 96 -17.82 17.75 -13.00
CA SER A 96 -19.02 16.91 -12.96
C SER A 96 -18.78 15.53 -12.33
N PHE A 97 -17.54 15.04 -12.32
CA PHE A 97 -17.15 13.76 -11.73
C PHE A 97 -16.67 13.88 -10.28
N MET A 98 -16.32 15.09 -9.81
CA MET A 98 -15.81 15.33 -8.46
C MET A 98 -16.69 14.80 -7.34
N PRO A 99 -18.04 14.85 -7.41
CA PRO A 99 -18.88 14.25 -6.37
C PRO A 99 -18.56 12.77 -6.10
N ARG A 100 -18.25 11.98 -7.13
CA ARG A 100 -17.90 10.56 -6.98
C ARG A 100 -16.50 10.35 -6.40
N ILE A 101 -15.58 11.27 -6.68
CA ILE A 101 -14.25 11.28 -6.07
C ILE A 101 -14.35 11.61 -4.58
N VAL A 102 -15.15 12.61 -4.21
CA VAL A 102 -15.41 12.97 -2.81
C VAL A 102 -16.05 11.80 -2.06
N GLU A 103 -17.07 11.19 -2.66
CA GLU A 103 -17.71 9.99 -2.12
C GLU A 103 -16.72 8.84 -1.93
N PHE A 104 -15.85 8.58 -2.91
CA PHE A 104 -14.79 7.58 -2.79
C PHE A 104 -13.88 7.84 -1.58
N PHE A 105 -13.44 9.08 -1.37
CA PHE A 105 -12.55 9.41 -0.25
C PHE A 105 -13.25 9.32 1.11
N ASN A 106 -14.51 9.74 1.20
CA ASN A 106 -15.30 9.60 2.41
C ASN A 106 -15.48 8.10 2.74
N ASN A 107 -15.93 7.31 1.77
CA ASN A 107 -16.09 5.87 1.92
C ASN A 107 -14.78 5.13 2.22
N THR A 108 -13.65 5.61 1.70
CA THR A 108 -12.33 5.01 1.98
C THR A 108 -11.89 5.28 3.42
N ALA A 109 -12.19 6.46 3.96
CA ALA A 109 -11.91 6.78 5.36
C ALA A 109 -12.75 5.92 6.31
N ASP A 110 -14.02 5.72 5.99
CA ASP A 110 -14.94 4.91 6.80
C ASP A 110 -14.65 3.41 6.72
N GLN A 111 -13.98 2.96 5.64
CA GLN A 111 -13.63 1.56 5.41
C GLN A 111 -12.22 1.19 5.87
N ILE A 112 -11.57 2.00 6.70
CA ILE A 112 -10.26 1.64 7.29
C ILE A 112 -10.32 0.28 8.01
N ASP A 113 -11.44 -0.05 8.66
CA ASP A 113 -11.63 -1.33 9.34
C ASP A 113 -11.74 -2.54 8.39
N ARG A 114 -11.90 -2.28 7.08
CA ARG A 114 -11.87 -3.31 6.03
C ARG A 114 -10.46 -3.58 5.52
N TRP A 115 -9.47 -2.77 5.89
CA TRP A 115 -8.09 -3.03 5.49
C TRP A 115 -7.57 -4.26 6.24
N PRO A 116 -6.86 -5.17 5.56
CA PRO A 116 -6.27 -6.30 6.24
C PRO A 116 -5.23 -5.81 7.25
N ARG A 117 -5.15 -6.49 8.38
CA ARG A 117 -4.18 -6.19 9.44
C ARG A 117 -3.42 -7.46 9.79
N PHE A 118 -2.15 -7.28 10.09
CA PHE A 118 -1.38 -8.25 10.87
C PHE A 118 -2.06 -8.43 12.22
N VAL A 119 -2.24 -9.69 12.64
CA VAL A 119 -2.88 -10.05 13.91
C VAL A 119 -1.82 -10.53 14.89
N SER A 120 -1.07 -11.57 14.53
CA SER A 120 -0.12 -12.20 15.42
C SER A 120 0.89 -13.05 14.65
N ILE A 121 1.91 -13.47 15.38
CA ILE A 121 2.76 -14.63 15.06
C ILE A 121 2.25 -15.75 15.96
N GLU A 122 2.10 -16.98 15.45
CA GLU A 122 1.53 -18.06 16.26
C GLU A 122 2.49 -18.52 17.36
N GLU A 123 3.79 -18.46 17.10
CA GLU A 123 4.80 -19.06 17.96
C GLU A 123 5.23 -18.18 19.13
N PHE A 124 5.03 -16.86 19.04
CA PHE A 124 5.39 -15.89 20.09
C PHE A 124 4.70 -14.53 19.91
N GLU A 125 4.79 -13.67 20.93
CA GLU A 125 4.28 -12.30 20.85
C GLU A 125 5.25 -11.37 20.11
N ASN A 126 4.74 -10.48 19.25
CA ASN A 126 5.61 -9.51 18.58
C ASN A 126 6.29 -8.58 19.62
N GLY A 127 7.63 -8.64 19.70
CA GLY A 127 8.43 -7.97 20.73
C GLY A 127 9.03 -8.91 21.78
N ASP A 128 8.75 -10.22 21.72
CA ASP A 128 9.31 -11.22 22.62
C ASP A 128 10.85 -11.22 22.59
N ASN A 129 11.46 -11.40 23.75
CA ASN A 129 12.90 -11.39 23.95
C ASN A 129 13.51 -12.75 24.32
N GLN A 130 12.71 -13.81 24.35
CA GLN A 130 13.09 -15.18 24.69
C GLN A 130 12.59 -16.20 23.66
N VAL A 131 12.50 -15.80 22.38
CA VAL A 131 12.10 -16.71 21.30
C VAL A 131 13.08 -17.88 21.19
N ASP A 132 12.55 -19.09 20.96
CA ASP A 132 13.36 -20.29 20.78
C ASP A 132 14.29 -20.12 19.56
N PRO A 133 15.63 -20.15 19.73
CA PRO A 133 16.55 -20.09 18.59
C PRO A 133 16.48 -21.30 17.66
N ASP A 134 15.85 -22.40 18.08
CA ASP A 134 15.64 -23.55 17.21
C ASP A 134 14.40 -23.45 16.33
N LEU A 135 13.58 -22.41 16.49
CA LEU A 135 12.38 -22.18 15.70
C LEU A 135 12.70 -22.08 14.19
N LYS A 136 12.13 -23.01 13.41
CA LYS A 136 12.41 -23.14 11.97
C LYS A 136 11.35 -22.48 11.09
N THR A 137 10.13 -22.34 11.56
CA THR A 137 9.01 -21.81 10.77
C THR A 137 8.28 -20.77 11.60
N LEU A 138 7.96 -19.64 10.97
CA LEU A 138 7.08 -18.61 11.53
C LEU A 138 5.74 -18.62 10.80
N THR A 139 4.67 -18.49 11.57
CA THR A 139 3.31 -18.48 11.08
C THR A 139 2.67 -17.13 11.35
N ILE A 140 2.48 -16.33 10.30
CA ILE A 140 2.00 -14.95 10.39
C ILE A 140 0.51 -14.92 10.03
N ARG A 141 -0.32 -14.42 10.95
CA ARG A 141 -1.78 -14.37 10.79
C ARG A 141 -2.29 -12.98 10.43
N PHE A 142 -3.32 -12.96 9.60
CA PHE A 142 -4.09 -11.77 9.20
C PHE A 142 -5.56 -11.89 9.60
N ASP A 143 -6.24 -10.76 9.76
CA ASP A 143 -7.67 -10.71 10.13
C ASP A 143 -8.64 -10.80 8.94
N ARG A 144 -8.10 -10.87 7.71
CA ARG A 144 -8.86 -10.93 6.46
C ARG A 144 -8.23 -11.94 5.49
N PRO A 145 -9.03 -12.54 4.60
CA PRO A 145 -8.51 -13.34 3.49
C PRO A 145 -7.55 -12.52 2.61
N MET A 146 -6.39 -13.08 2.29
CA MET A 146 -5.30 -12.48 1.55
C MET A 146 -5.25 -13.01 0.11
N SER A 147 -4.77 -12.19 -0.82
CA SER A 147 -4.74 -12.50 -2.25
C SER A 147 -3.59 -13.43 -2.67
N GLY A 148 -2.82 -13.97 -1.73
CA GLY A 148 -1.68 -14.86 -1.99
C GLY A 148 -0.34 -14.16 -2.26
N GLY A 149 -0.33 -12.82 -2.39
CA GLY A 149 0.91 -12.04 -2.51
C GLY A 149 1.67 -11.89 -1.19
N TYR A 150 2.96 -11.58 -1.26
CA TYR A 150 3.78 -11.25 -0.09
C TYR A 150 4.86 -10.21 -0.41
N GLY A 151 5.33 -9.52 0.62
CA GLY A 151 6.41 -8.55 0.52
C GLY A 151 7.13 -8.42 1.86
N PHE A 152 8.19 -9.20 2.05
CA PHE A 152 9.03 -9.13 3.24
C PHE A 152 10.23 -8.23 2.96
N GLY A 153 10.51 -7.30 3.86
CA GLY A 153 11.65 -6.39 3.78
C GLY A 153 12.42 -6.33 5.09
N TYR A 154 13.55 -5.62 5.05
CA TYR A 154 14.39 -5.40 6.22
C TYR A 154 13.74 -4.42 7.21
N GLY A 155 13.99 -4.64 8.49
CA GLY A 155 13.72 -3.67 9.53
C GLY A 155 14.82 -2.61 9.65
N PRO A 156 14.68 -1.66 10.57
CA PRO A 156 15.69 -0.62 10.84
C PRO A 156 17.11 -1.14 11.12
N LEU A 157 17.26 -2.35 11.67
CA LEU A 157 18.57 -2.95 11.93
C LEU A 157 19.26 -3.55 10.68
N GLY A 158 18.59 -3.52 9.53
CA GLY A 158 19.18 -3.93 8.25
C GLY A 158 19.18 -5.44 8.01
N GLN A 159 19.92 -5.83 6.96
CA GLN A 159 19.85 -7.17 6.36
C GLN A 159 20.34 -8.28 7.31
N GLU A 160 21.34 -8.01 8.16
CA GLU A 160 21.90 -9.01 9.08
C GLU A 160 20.89 -9.51 10.12
N HIS A 161 19.86 -8.71 10.38
CA HIS A 161 18.78 -8.99 11.33
C HIS A 161 17.54 -9.57 10.65
N PHE A 162 17.62 -9.95 9.38
CA PHE A 162 16.49 -10.51 8.63
C PHE A 162 16.60 -12.05 8.57
N PRO A 163 15.74 -12.80 9.30
CA PRO A 163 15.91 -14.25 9.48
C PRO A 163 15.33 -15.10 8.35
N LEU A 164 14.67 -14.51 7.35
CA LEU A 164 13.90 -15.24 6.34
C LEU A 164 14.82 -16.03 5.40
N LYS A 165 14.63 -17.35 5.37
CA LYS A 165 15.28 -18.26 4.42
C LYS A 165 14.41 -18.53 3.20
N LYS A 166 13.13 -18.78 3.42
CA LYS A 166 12.19 -19.20 2.37
C LYS A 166 10.77 -18.77 2.72
N VAL A 167 10.01 -18.40 1.70
CA VAL A 167 8.56 -18.21 1.83
C VAL A 167 7.87 -19.51 1.41
N ASN A 168 7.13 -20.12 2.34
CA ASN A 168 6.36 -21.34 2.05
C ASN A 168 5.01 -21.00 1.41
N GLY A 169 4.52 -19.78 1.62
CA GLY A 169 3.28 -19.28 1.04
C GLY A 169 2.11 -19.41 2.00
N TYR A 170 0.90 -19.42 1.46
CA TYR A 170 -0.34 -19.38 2.22
C TYR A 170 -0.92 -20.80 2.40
N PRO A 171 -0.77 -21.45 3.57
CA PRO A 171 -1.44 -22.72 3.85
C PRO A 171 -2.97 -22.58 3.90
N ASN A 172 -3.48 -21.38 4.19
CA ASN A 172 -4.89 -21.01 4.13
C ASN A 172 -5.02 -19.54 3.73
N ASP A 173 -6.25 -19.05 3.58
CA ASP A 173 -6.51 -17.69 3.09
C ASP A 173 -6.06 -16.57 4.04
N ARG A 174 -5.69 -16.84 5.29
CA ARG A 174 -5.41 -15.81 6.32
C ARG A 174 -4.03 -15.92 6.95
N THR A 175 -3.22 -16.87 6.50
CA THR A 175 -1.97 -17.22 7.16
C THR A 175 -0.90 -17.39 6.12
N ILE A 176 0.28 -16.82 6.35
CA ILE A 176 1.47 -17.07 5.54
C ILE A 176 2.55 -17.68 6.42
N THR A 177 3.24 -18.69 5.91
CA THR A 177 4.36 -19.32 6.60
C THR A 177 5.69 -19.03 5.91
N ILE A 178 6.72 -18.84 6.71
CA ILE A 178 8.09 -18.61 6.25
C ILE A 178 9.05 -19.47 7.07
N ASP A 179 10.11 -19.95 6.43
CA ASP A 179 11.20 -20.63 7.13
C ASP A 179 12.25 -19.61 7.58
N THR A 180 12.77 -19.81 8.78
CA THR A 180 13.76 -18.94 9.43
C THR A 180 15.07 -19.66 9.75
N ALA A 181 16.15 -18.89 9.82
CA ALA A 181 17.37 -19.32 10.51
C ALA A 181 17.72 -18.33 11.61
N LEU A 182 17.67 -18.85 12.83
CA LEU A 182 17.89 -18.07 14.03
C LEU A 182 19.20 -18.50 14.71
N LYS A 183 19.88 -17.53 15.29
CA LYS A 183 21.03 -17.69 16.18
C LYS A 183 20.52 -17.45 17.60
N PRO A 184 21.09 -18.13 18.63
CA PRO A 184 20.85 -17.76 20.02
C PRO A 184 21.28 -16.33 20.33
N ASN A 185 20.62 -15.70 21.31
CA ASN A 185 20.90 -14.36 21.82
C ASN A 185 20.97 -13.25 20.75
N PHE A 186 20.17 -13.35 19.69
CA PHE A 186 20.24 -12.46 18.53
C PHE A 186 18.90 -11.77 18.28
N GLU A 187 18.95 -10.48 17.94
CA GLU A 187 17.75 -9.68 17.64
C GLU A 187 17.41 -9.77 16.15
N TYR A 188 16.13 -9.95 15.84
CA TYR A 188 15.63 -10.11 14.48
C TYR A 188 14.49 -9.13 14.19
N GLN A 189 14.41 -8.72 12.93
CA GLN A 189 13.38 -7.83 12.42
C GLN A 189 12.91 -8.25 11.03
N ILE A 190 11.59 -8.22 10.82
CA ILE A 190 10.92 -8.47 9.54
C ILE A 190 9.92 -7.35 9.32
N ASN A 191 10.07 -6.60 8.22
CA ASN A 191 9.08 -5.61 7.83
C ASN A 191 8.09 -6.22 6.83
N LEU A 192 6.81 -6.28 7.19
CA LEU A 192 5.74 -6.65 6.29
C LEU A 192 5.38 -5.43 5.43
N LEU A 193 5.74 -5.46 4.15
CA LEU A 193 5.56 -4.36 3.23
C LEU A 193 4.14 -4.35 2.64
N SER A 194 3.46 -3.21 2.77
CA SER A 194 2.13 -2.94 2.21
C SER A 194 2.01 -3.25 0.71
N ILE A 195 3.09 -3.09 -0.04
CA ILE A 195 3.15 -3.37 -1.48
C ILE A 195 3.07 -4.85 -1.86
N GLY A 196 3.15 -5.76 -0.89
CA GLY A 196 3.14 -7.20 -1.12
C GLY A 196 1.94 -7.93 -0.51
N PHE A 197 1.34 -7.39 0.56
CA PHE A 197 0.24 -8.05 1.27
C PHE A 197 -1.08 -7.35 1.02
N PHE A 198 -1.95 -7.97 0.21
CA PHE A 198 -3.28 -7.47 -0.11
C PHE A 198 -4.36 -8.45 0.33
N SER A 199 -5.52 -7.94 0.74
CA SER A 199 -6.71 -8.76 0.90
C SER A 199 -7.25 -9.22 -0.45
N THR A 200 -8.15 -10.21 -0.45
CA THR A 200 -8.89 -10.62 -1.66
C THR A 200 -9.74 -9.48 -2.26
N GLU A 201 -10.11 -8.48 -1.44
CA GLU A 201 -10.78 -7.26 -1.91
C GLU A 201 -9.81 -6.22 -2.50
N GLY A 202 -8.50 -6.48 -2.47
CA GLY A 202 -7.45 -5.64 -3.03
C GLY A 202 -7.05 -4.44 -2.17
N TRP A 203 -7.25 -4.53 -0.85
CA TRP A 203 -6.73 -3.53 0.11
C TRP A 203 -5.39 -4.00 0.67
N PRO A 204 -4.34 -3.15 0.73
CA PRO A 204 -3.06 -3.52 1.32
C PRO A 204 -3.10 -3.47 2.85
N ILE A 205 -2.17 -4.17 3.51
CA ILE A 205 -1.88 -3.92 4.93
C ILE A 205 -1.19 -2.56 5.10
N LYS A 206 -1.12 -2.05 6.34
CA LYS A 206 -0.11 -1.05 6.71
C LYS A 206 1.25 -1.74 6.90
N ASN A 207 2.35 -1.04 6.57
CA ASN A 207 3.69 -1.53 6.87
C ASN A 207 3.77 -1.90 8.36
N THR A 208 4.19 -3.12 8.66
CA THR A 208 4.18 -3.66 10.02
C THR A 208 5.52 -4.28 10.34
N LEU A 209 6.15 -3.82 11.43
CA LEU A 209 7.42 -4.38 11.90
C LEU A 209 7.15 -5.53 12.88
N ILE A 210 7.61 -6.71 12.52
CA ILE A 210 7.83 -7.82 13.43
C ILE A 210 9.24 -7.67 13.99
N ARG A 211 9.39 -7.69 15.31
CA ARG A 211 10.68 -7.68 16.00
C ARG A 211 10.66 -8.71 17.12
N PHE A 212 11.77 -9.41 17.33
CA PHE A 212 11.92 -10.35 18.44
C PHE A 212 13.41 -10.59 18.71
N LYS A 213 13.72 -11.14 19.88
CA LYS A 213 15.07 -11.59 20.24
C LYS A 213 15.00 -13.03 20.70
N THR A 214 15.98 -13.82 20.30
CA THR A 214 16.10 -15.21 20.73
C THR A 214 16.75 -15.33 22.10
N GLY A 215 16.36 -16.37 22.84
CA GLY A 215 17.01 -16.76 24.09
C GLY A 215 18.41 -17.37 23.87
N SER A 216 19.04 -17.81 24.95
CA SER A 216 20.42 -18.31 24.95
C SER A 216 20.65 -19.65 24.26
N GLY A 217 19.59 -20.33 23.82
CA GLY A 217 19.64 -21.74 23.47
C GLY A 217 19.72 -22.60 24.75
N LYS A 218 19.33 -23.87 24.61
CA LYS A 218 19.65 -24.88 25.63
C LYS A 218 21.11 -25.30 25.53
#